data_AF-A0A5F2G911-F1
#
_entry.id   AF-A0A5F2G911-F1
#
_cell.length_a   1.000
_cell.length_b   1.000
_cell.length_c   1.000
_cell.angle_alpha   90.00
_cell.angle_beta   90.00
_cell.angle_gamma   90.00
#
_symmetry.space_group_name_H-M   'P 1'
#
loop_
_entity.id
_entity.type
_entity.pdbx_description
1 polymer ?
#
loop_
_entity_poly.entity_id
_entity_poly.type
_entity_poly.pdbx_seq_one_letter_code
_entity_poly.pdbx_strand_id
1 'polypeptide(L)'
;MEARESEGTLMPRAVEEWIGKTDDSRPPLQIEPLRPIEQGRGVHLSPDRLQEIRAETMRLVSLGYSQEQVGKALGASRSRLSRWCRAEVMETNAPLRLLNHTDRTLSQAMWDRIDVRGADECWPWVGGISPHGYGSLNFKGKGHNAHRLVYETLVGAIPAGKVIDHICNNRSCVNPRHLQVVTQTENLMLSYRRRA
;
A
#
# COMPACT_ATOMS: atom_id res chain seq x y z
N MET A 1 -19.67 8.86 36.28
CA MET A 1 -18.48 8.13 35.79
C MET A 1 -18.89 7.51 34.46
N GLU A 2 -18.95 8.35 33.43
CA GLU A 2 -19.52 8.01 32.13
C GLU A 2 -18.45 7.33 31.28
N ALA A 3 -18.77 6.13 30.81
CA ALA A 3 -17.94 5.33 29.93
C ALA A 3 -17.90 5.99 28.55
N ARG A 4 -16.70 6.21 28.04
CA ARG A 4 -16.44 6.63 26.67
C ARG A 4 -16.83 5.48 25.74
N GLU A 5 -17.89 5.68 24.98
CA GLU A 5 -18.25 4.83 23.85
C GLU A 5 -17.12 4.92 22.81
N SER A 6 -16.44 3.80 22.58
CA SER A 6 -15.50 3.60 21.50
C SER A 6 -16.29 3.48 20.20
N GLU A 7 -16.38 4.55 19.42
CA GLU A 7 -16.76 4.46 18.02
C GLU A 7 -15.79 3.51 17.32
N GLY A 8 -16.32 2.34 16.99
CA GLY A 8 -15.61 1.30 16.27
C GLY A 8 -15.15 1.82 14.92
N THR A 9 -13.86 1.67 14.67
CA THR A 9 -13.28 1.66 13.33
C THR A 9 -14.00 0.58 12.51
N LEU A 10 -15.06 0.99 11.85
CA LEU A 10 -15.72 0.25 10.78
C LEU A 10 -14.71 0.10 9.65
N MET A 11 -14.03 -1.04 9.62
CA MET A 11 -13.43 -1.55 8.39
C MET A 11 -14.58 -1.99 7.47
N PRO A 12 -14.68 -1.47 6.23
CA PRO A 12 -15.56 -2.05 5.23
C PRO A 12 -15.10 -3.48 4.92
N ARG A 13 -16.03 -4.37 4.58
CA ARG A 13 -15.84 -5.78 4.15
C ARG A 13 -14.92 -5.99 2.93
N ALA A 14 -14.18 -4.97 2.50
CA ALA A 14 -13.54 -4.86 1.21
C ALA A 14 -12.21 -5.62 1.07
N VAL A 15 -11.60 -6.16 2.14
CA VAL A 15 -10.27 -6.80 2.02
C VAL A 15 -10.34 -8.18 1.34
N GLU A 16 -11.39 -8.97 1.59
CA GLU A 16 -11.64 -10.22 0.86
C GLU A 16 -12.11 -9.97 -0.59
N GLU A 17 -12.85 -8.87 -0.82
CA GLU A 17 -13.19 -8.38 -2.17
C GLU A 17 -12.00 -7.71 -2.90
N TRP A 18 -11.00 -7.20 -2.18
CA TRP A 18 -9.80 -6.56 -2.75
C TRP A 18 -8.77 -7.58 -3.23
N ILE A 19 -8.69 -8.76 -2.62
CA ILE A 19 -7.59 -9.71 -2.84
C ILE A 19 -8.04 -11.01 -3.54
N GLY A 20 -9.33 -11.19 -3.84
CA GLY A 20 -9.87 -12.47 -4.35
C GLY A 20 -10.58 -12.41 -5.71
N LYS A 21 -9.89 -12.88 -6.77
CA LYS A 21 -10.28 -13.90 -7.78
C LYS A 21 -9.50 -13.68 -9.07
N THR A 22 -8.55 -14.57 -9.34
CA THR A 22 -8.02 -14.78 -10.70
C THR A 22 -9.11 -15.50 -11.49
N ASP A 23 -10.02 -14.73 -12.07
CA ASP A 23 -10.93 -15.19 -13.12
C ASP A 23 -10.36 -14.68 -14.45
N ASP A 24 -10.33 -15.55 -15.47
CA ASP A 24 -9.92 -15.22 -16.84
C ASP A 24 -10.84 -14.14 -17.46
N SER A 25 -11.95 -13.77 -16.80
CA SER A 25 -12.76 -12.59 -17.12
C SER A 25 -12.29 -11.34 -16.35
N ARG A 26 -11.10 -10.82 -16.66
CA ARG A 26 -10.68 -9.50 -16.14
C ARG A 26 -11.64 -8.42 -16.67
N PRO A 27 -12.39 -7.71 -15.80
CA PRO A 27 -13.33 -6.69 -16.25
C PRO A 27 -12.56 -5.52 -16.91
N PRO A 28 -13.14 -4.83 -17.89
CA PRO A 28 -12.45 -3.79 -18.64
C PRO A 28 -11.93 -2.69 -17.72
N LEU A 29 -10.76 -2.13 -18.07
CA LEU A 29 -10.13 -1.03 -17.35
C LEU A 29 -10.98 0.24 -17.50
N GLN A 30 -11.87 0.46 -16.54
CA GLN A 30 -12.77 1.61 -16.50
C GLN A 30 -12.36 2.53 -15.35
N ILE A 31 -11.57 3.54 -15.66
CA ILE A 31 -11.28 4.66 -14.76
C ILE A 31 -11.70 5.95 -15.47
N GLU A 32 -12.41 6.82 -14.76
CA GLU A 32 -12.83 8.10 -15.32
C GLU A 32 -11.59 8.96 -15.64
N PRO A 33 -11.41 9.42 -16.89
CA PRO A 33 -10.27 10.24 -17.27
C PRO A 33 -10.22 11.57 -16.50
N LEU A 34 -9.04 12.17 -16.42
CA LEU A 34 -8.90 13.53 -15.89
C LEU A 34 -9.70 14.52 -16.72
N ARG A 35 -10.52 15.32 -16.05
CA ARG A 35 -11.25 16.44 -16.65
C ARG A 35 -10.25 17.49 -17.18
N PRO A 36 -10.61 18.33 -18.17
CA PRO A 36 -9.69 19.34 -18.69
C PRO A 36 -9.06 20.25 -17.62
N ILE A 37 -9.81 20.61 -16.58
CA ILE A 37 -9.34 21.41 -15.43
C ILE A 37 -8.34 20.67 -14.53
N GLU A 38 -8.30 19.34 -14.60
CA GLU A 38 -7.44 18.47 -13.81
C GLU A 38 -6.13 18.12 -14.54
N GLN A 39 -6.08 18.40 -15.84
CA GLN A 39 -4.93 18.16 -16.71
C GLN A 39 -3.92 19.32 -16.61
N GLY A 40 -2.65 19.03 -16.90
CA GLY A 40 -1.57 20.03 -16.87
C GLY A 40 -0.64 19.93 -15.65
N ARG A 41 0.53 20.58 -15.74
CA ARG A 41 1.56 20.57 -14.69
C ARG A 41 1.16 21.52 -13.55
N GLY A 42 1.35 21.08 -12.31
CA GLY A 42 1.04 21.90 -11.12
C GLY A 42 -0.44 21.95 -10.75
N VAL A 43 -1.32 21.28 -11.51
CA VAL A 43 -2.75 21.19 -11.19
C VAL A 43 -2.98 20.23 -10.02
N HIS A 44 -3.69 20.72 -9.01
CA HIS A 44 -4.09 19.99 -7.82
C HIS A 44 -5.50 19.43 -7.99
N LEU A 45 -5.66 18.14 -7.70
CA LEU A 45 -6.98 17.51 -7.64
C LEU A 45 -7.64 17.84 -6.30
N SER A 46 -8.98 17.87 -6.27
CA SER A 46 -9.69 17.89 -4.99
C SER A 46 -9.40 16.62 -4.19
N PRO A 47 -9.49 16.67 -2.84
CA PRO A 47 -9.29 15.49 -1.99
C PRO A 47 -10.17 14.31 -2.41
N ASP A 48 -11.47 14.55 -2.63
CA ASP A 48 -12.43 13.52 -3.03
C ASP A 48 -12.03 12.88 -4.36
N ARG A 49 -11.64 13.70 -5.35
CA ARG A 49 -11.22 13.18 -6.66
C ARG A 49 -9.95 12.34 -6.57
N LEU A 50 -9.02 12.74 -5.70
CA LEU A 50 -7.81 11.98 -5.45
C LEU A 50 -8.14 10.63 -4.78
N GLN A 51 -9.09 10.63 -3.84
CA GLN A 51 -9.57 9.43 -3.18
C GLN A 51 -10.25 8.47 -4.16
N GLU A 52 -11.10 8.98 -5.05
CA GLU A 52 -11.72 8.20 -6.14
C GLU A 52 -10.67 7.55 -7.05
N ILE A 53 -9.76 8.37 -7.61
CA ILE A 53 -8.70 7.89 -8.51
C ILE A 53 -7.84 6.85 -7.79
N ARG A 54 -7.52 7.07 -6.51
CA ARG A 54 -6.74 6.12 -5.72
C ARG A 54 -7.48 4.82 -5.49
N ALA A 55 -8.72 4.87 -4.98
CA ALA A 55 -9.52 3.69 -4.70
C ALA A 55 -9.68 2.85 -5.96
N GLU A 56 -9.98 3.50 -7.09
CA GLU A 56 -10.13 2.84 -8.37
C GLU A 56 -8.80 2.30 -8.91
N THR A 57 -7.70 3.04 -8.77
CA THR A 57 -6.36 2.55 -9.14
C THR A 57 -5.98 1.33 -8.32
N MET A 58 -6.23 1.34 -7.01
CA MET A 58 -5.94 0.20 -6.14
C MET A 58 -6.80 -1.01 -6.50
N ARG A 59 -8.09 -0.82 -6.79
CA ARG A 59 -8.99 -1.85 -7.31
C ARG A 59 -8.48 -2.44 -8.63
N LEU A 60 -8.08 -1.60 -9.58
CA LEU A 60 -7.57 -2.05 -10.89
C LEU A 60 -6.22 -2.77 -10.74
N VAL A 61 -5.34 -2.28 -9.87
CA VAL A 61 -4.05 -2.94 -9.56
C VAL A 61 -4.27 -4.29 -8.90
N SER A 62 -5.26 -4.43 -8.02
CA SER A 62 -5.61 -5.71 -7.39
C SER A 62 -6.20 -6.71 -8.39
N LEU A 63 -6.87 -6.23 -9.43
CA LEU A 63 -7.27 -6.99 -10.61
C LEU A 63 -6.12 -7.30 -11.58
N GLY A 64 -4.90 -6.84 -11.27
CA GLY A 64 -3.67 -7.12 -11.98
C GLY A 64 -3.37 -6.19 -13.16
N TYR A 65 -4.00 -5.01 -13.21
CA TYR A 65 -3.56 -3.93 -14.10
C TYR A 65 -2.31 -3.23 -13.55
N SER A 66 -1.40 -2.84 -14.43
CA SER A 66 -0.23 -2.06 -14.01
C SER A 66 -0.59 -0.57 -13.83
N GLN A 67 0.15 0.14 -12.97
CA GLN A 67 0.00 1.61 -12.84
C GLN A 67 0.23 2.36 -14.16
N GLU A 68 0.96 1.76 -15.11
CA GLU A 68 1.15 2.34 -16.44
C GLU A 68 -0.13 2.25 -17.27
N GLN A 69 -0.81 1.09 -17.25
CA GLN A 69 -2.10 0.92 -17.92
C GLN A 69 -3.17 1.85 -17.33
N VAL A 70 -3.25 1.92 -16.00
CA VAL A 70 -4.20 2.81 -15.30
C VAL A 70 -3.88 4.28 -15.59
N GLY A 71 -2.60 4.67 -15.54
CA GLY A 71 -2.17 6.03 -15.85
C GLY A 71 -2.57 6.46 -17.25
N LYS A 72 -2.35 5.59 -18.24
CA LYS A 72 -2.73 5.84 -19.64
C LYS A 72 -4.22 6.11 -19.80
N ALA A 73 -5.08 5.31 -19.18
CA ALA A 73 -6.54 5.50 -19.28
C ALA A 73 -7.03 6.73 -18.50
N LEU A 74 -6.40 7.03 -17.36
CA LEU A 74 -6.67 8.24 -16.61
C LEU A 74 -6.23 9.52 -17.35
N GLY A 75 -5.29 9.42 -18.30
CA GLY A 75 -4.65 10.58 -18.92
C GLY A 75 -3.53 11.18 -18.06
N ALA A 76 -2.89 10.36 -17.22
CA ALA A 76 -1.80 10.73 -16.33
C ALA A 76 -0.55 9.89 -16.57
N SER A 77 0.64 10.44 -16.33
CA SER A 77 1.85 9.60 -16.34
C SER A 77 1.84 8.62 -15.17
N ARG A 78 2.47 7.45 -15.35
CA ARG A 78 2.68 6.46 -14.27
C ARG A 78 3.24 7.12 -13.01
N SER A 79 4.21 8.02 -13.15
CA SER A 79 4.82 8.76 -12.02
C SER A 79 3.85 9.73 -11.35
N ARG A 80 2.89 10.32 -12.07
CA ARG A 80 1.84 11.16 -11.50
C ARG A 80 0.83 10.31 -10.74
N LEU A 81 0.38 9.21 -11.34
CA LEU A 81 -0.52 8.25 -10.67
C LEU A 81 0.11 7.61 -9.44
N SER A 82 1.36 7.18 -9.54
CA SER A 82 2.12 6.63 -8.42
C SER A 82 2.27 7.65 -7.30
N ARG A 83 2.41 8.95 -7.58
CA ARG A 83 2.40 9.98 -6.53
C ARG A 83 1.04 10.11 -5.85
N TRP A 84 -0.05 10.01 -6.59
CA TRP A 84 -1.40 10.03 -6.05
C TRP A 84 -1.73 8.80 -5.20
N CYS A 85 -1.22 7.63 -5.59
CA CYS A 85 -1.39 6.40 -4.80
C CYS A 85 -0.50 6.35 -3.56
N ARG A 86 0.69 6.96 -3.62
CA ARG A 86 1.61 7.10 -2.48
C ARG A 86 1.14 8.13 -1.45
N ALA A 87 0.20 9.00 -1.82
CA ALA A 87 -0.30 10.11 -1.02
C ALA A 87 -1.63 9.80 -0.35
N GLU A 88 -1.62 9.66 0.98
CA GLU A 88 -2.76 10.09 1.77
C GLU A 88 -2.81 11.63 1.74
N VAL A 89 -3.60 12.24 0.86
CA VAL A 89 -4.05 13.64 1.06
C VAL A 89 -5.36 13.55 1.83
N MET A 90 -5.25 13.22 3.11
CA MET A 90 -6.37 13.28 4.04
C MET A 90 -5.87 14.05 5.25
N GLU A 91 -6.65 15.04 5.66
CA GLU A 91 -6.49 15.99 6.79
C GLU A 91 -5.89 17.38 6.49
N THR A 92 -4.87 17.55 5.63
CA THR A 92 -4.15 18.85 5.58
C THR A 92 -4.38 19.72 4.34
N ASN A 93 -5.13 19.26 3.33
CA ASN A 93 -5.33 19.96 2.03
C ASN A 93 -4.03 20.36 1.28
N ALA A 94 -2.85 20.00 1.79
CA ALA A 94 -1.57 20.31 1.19
C ALA A 94 -1.08 19.12 0.35
N PRO A 95 -0.53 19.35 -0.87
CA PRO A 95 0.13 18.30 -1.63
C PRO A 95 1.30 17.71 -0.81
N LEU A 96 1.54 16.39 -0.88
CA LEU A 96 2.68 15.69 -0.21
C LEU A 96 4.04 16.40 -0.39
N ARG A 97 4.17 17.10 -1.53
CA ARG A 97 5.21 18.10 -1.86
C ARG A 97 5.67 18.95 -0.66
N LEU A 98 4.67 19.40 0.09
CA LEU A 98 4.71 20.52 1.02
C LEU A 98 4.59 20.09 2.49
N LEU A 99 4.36 18.80 2.77
CA LEU A 99 4.34 18.30 4.15
C LEU A 99 5.76 18.04 4.63
N ASN A 100 6.16 18.76 5.68
CA ASN A 100 7.36 18.42 6.43
C ASN A 100 7.22 17.02 7.04
N HIS A 101 8.33 16.35 7.33
CA HIS A 101 8.31 15.01 7.94
C HIS A 101 7.52 14.96 9.26
N THR A 102 7.42 16.10 9.96
CA THR A 102 6.64 16.27 11.20
C THR A 102 5.14 16.16 11.01
N ASP A 103 4.66 16.57 9.84
CA ASP A 103 3.22 16.78 9.56
C ASP A 103 2.58 15.54 8.94
N ARG A 104 3.39 14.53 8.60
CA ARG A 104 2.90 13.29 8.04
C ARG A 104 2.22 12.43 9.10
N THR A 105 1.31 11.56 8.67
CA THR A 105 0.83 10.38 9.41
C THR A 105 1.77 9.20 9.18
N LEU A 106 1.64 8.15 10.00
CA LEU A 106 2.43 6.93 9.83
C LEU A 106 2.09 6.22 8.50
N SER A 107 0.81 6.21 8.13
CA SER A 107 0.34 5.60 6.89
C SER A 107 0.81 6.37 5.65
N GLN A 108 0.80 7.72 5.69
CA GLN A 108 1.45 8.54 4.65
C GLN A 108 2.93 8.18 4.48
N ALA A 109 3.68 8.16 5.58
CA ALA A 109 5.11 7.83 5.54
C ALA A 109 5.37 6.40 5.04
N MET A 110 4.46 5.48 5.30
CA MET A 110 4.50 4.12 4.77
C MET A 110 4.28 4.10 3.26
N TRP A 111 3.16 4.63 2.78
CA TRP A 111 2.78 4.60 1.36
C TRP A 111 3.79 5.32 0.46
N ASP A 112 4.42 6.40 0.93
CA ASP A 112 5.52 7.09 0.24
C ASP A 112 6.68 6.17 -0.17
N ARG A 113 6.86 5.05 0.56
CA ARG A 113 7.99 4.15 0.45
C ARG A 113 7.64 2.81 -0.16
N ILE A 114 6.46 2.68 -0.77
CA ILE A 114 6.05 1.46 -1.48
C ILE A 114 6.04 1.73 -2.98
N ASP A 115 6.85 1.00 -3.72
CA ASP A 115 6.70 0.90 -5.18
C ASP A 115 5.65 -0.17 -5.48
N VAL A 116 4.38 0.24 -5.50
CA VAL A 116 3.24 -0.65 -5.77
C VAL A 116 3.26 -1.05 -7.24
N ARG A 117 3.25 -2.37 -7.48
CA ARG A 117 3.26 -2.99 -8.81
C ARG A 117 2.02 -3.86 -8.99
N GLY A 118 1.99 -4.77 -9.96
CA GLY A 118 0.89 -5.73 -10.13
C GLY A 118 0.61 -6.55 -8.87
N ALA A 119 -0.58 -7.14 -8.77
CA ALA A 119 -1.02 -7.91 -7.62
C ALA A 119 -0.08 -9.09 -7.27
N ASP A 120 0.46 -9.76 -8.29
CA ASP A 120 1.39 -10.89 -8.14
C ASP A 120 2.87 -10.48 -8.24
N GLU A 121 3.15 -9.18 -8.35
CA GLU A 121 4.50 -8.66 -8.40
C GLU A 121 4.99 -8.29 -7.00
N CYS A 122 6.30 -8.36 -6.76
CA CYS A 122 6.84 -7.77 -5.55
C CYS A 122 6.55 -6.27 -5.51
N TRP A 123 6.24 -5.76 -4.32
CA TRP A 123 6.17 -4.32 -4.06
C TRP A 123 7.42 -3.92 -3.28
N PRO A 124 8.49 -3.44 -3.93
CA PRO A 124 9.71 -3.09 -3.24
C PRO A 124 9.50 -1.92 -2.28
N TRP A 125 10.05 -2.06 -1.08
CA TRP A 125 10.24 -0.95 -0.18
C TRP A 125 11.38 -0.05 -0.69
N VAL A 126 11.10 1.22 -0.95
CA VAL A 126 12.07 2.21 -1.43
C VAL A 126 12.62 3.12 -0.32
N GLY A 127 12.27 2.83 0.93
CA GLY A 127 12.76 3.53 2.11
C GLY A 127 14.05 2.93 2.68
N GLY A 128 14.29 3.14 3.98
CA GLY A 128 15.43 2.56 4.68
C GLY A 128 15.38 1.03 4.63
N ILE A 129 16.54 0.42 4.35
CA ILE A 129 16.74 -1.03 4.34
C ILE A 129 17.76 -1.37 5.44
N SER A 130 17.41 -2.32 6.30
CA SER A 130 18.32 -2.85 7.33
C SER A 130 19.46 -3.67 6.70
N PRO A 131 20.59 -3.88 7.41
CA PRO A 131 21.67 -4.75 6.93
C PRO A 131 21.24 -6.18 6.60
N HIS A 132 20.14 -6.63 7.19
CA HIS A 132 19.56 -7.96 6.92
C HIS A 132 18.59 -7.96 5.72
N GLY A 133 18.45 -6.86 4.99
CA GLY A 133 17.64 -6.74 3.78
C GLY A 133 16.16 -6.40 4.00
N TYR A 134 15.72 -6.23 5.25
CA TYR A 134 14.34 -5.85 5.56
C TYR A 134 14.12 -4.36 5.47
N GLY A 135 12.99 -3.95 4.89
CA GLY A 135 12.53 -2.57 4.92
C GLY A 135 12.22 -2.09 6.34
N SER A 136 12.56 -0.84 6.62
CA SER A 136 12.28 -0.17 7.89
C SER A 136 11.78 1.26 7.68
N LEU A 137 10.98 1.71 8.64
CA LEU A 137 10.49 3.07 8.74
C LEU A 137 10.72 3.57 10.18
N ASN A 138 11.55 4.58 10.35
CA ASN A 138 11.53 5.36 11.59
C ASN A 138 10.54 6.51 11.40
N PHE A 139 9.55 6.59 12.28
CA PHE A 139 8.53 7.62 12.23
C PHE A 139 8.26 8.16 13.63
N LYS A 140 8.46 9.48 13.79
CA LYS A 140 8.33 10.19 15.08
C LYS A 140 9.07 9.49 16.25
N GLY A 141 10.28 8.99 15.98
CA GLY A 141 11.13 8.32 16.97
C GLY A 141 10.82 6.83 17.19
N LYS A 142 9.75 6.29 16.59
CA LYS A 142 9.39 4.88 16.67
C LYS A 142 9.84 4.13 15.42
N GLY A 143 10.54 3.01 15.61
CA GLY A 143 10.95 2.11 14.53
C GLY A 143 9.84 1.12 14.17
N HIS A 144 9.54 1.01 12.89
CA HIS A 144 8.58 0.06 12.32
C HIS A 144 9.28 -0.83 11.29
N ASN A 145 8.97 -2.11 11.32
CA ASN A 145 9.35 -3.02 10.24
C ASN A 145 8.35 -2.84 9.09
N ALA A 146 8.84 -2.59 7.88
CA ALA A 146 8.00 -2.20 6.74
C ALA A 146 6.98 -3.27 6.35
N HIS A 147 7.39 -4.55 6.22
CA HIS A 147 6.47 -5.60 5.81
C HIS A 147 5.39 -5.87 6.86
N ARG A 148 5.73 -5.75 8.16
CA ARG A 148 4.75 -5.87 9.25
C ARG A 148 3.77 -4.71 9.26
N LEU A 149 4.29 -3.48 9.14
CA LEU A 149 3.46 -2.29 9.10
C LEU A 149 2.46 -2.34 7.94
N VAL A 150 2.92 -2.73 6.76
CA VAL A 150 2.05 -2.86 5.58
C VAL A 150 1.03 -3.99 5.76
N TYR A 151 1.44 -5.15 6.29
CA TYR A 151 0.51 -6.24 6.57
C TYR A 151 -0.56 -5.83 7.59
N GLU A 152 -0.16 -5.23 8.72
CA GLU A 152 -1.07 -4.80 9.78
C GLU A 152 -2.04 -3.71 9.30
N THR A 153 -1.59 -2.84 8.39
CA THR A 153 -2.42 -1.77 7.81
C THR A 153 -3.39 -2.30 6.76
N LEU A 154 -3.00 -3.27 5.93
CA LEU A 154 -3.79 -3.72 4.78
C LEU A 154 -4.60 -4.99 5.01
N VAL A 155 -4.14 -5.87 5.91
CA VAL A 155 -4.75 -7.17 6.19
C VAL A 155 -5.32 -7.19 7.60
N GLY A 156 -4.55 -6.68 8.57
CA GLY A 156 -4.95 -6.60 9.97
C GLY A 156 -3.91 -7.16 10.92
N ALA A 157 -4.25 -7.18 12.20
CA ALA A 157 -3.31 -7.49 13.28
C ALA A 157 -2.63 -8.86 13.10
N ILE A 158 -1.31 -8.88 13.25
CA ILE A 158 -0.55 -10.14 13.31
C ILE A 158 -0.83 -10.79 14.68
N PRO A 159 -1.32 -12.04 14.72
CA PRO A 159 -1.62 -12.71 15.99
C PRO A 159 -0.39 -12.81 16.90
N ALA A 160 -0.62 -12.77 18.22
CA ALA A 160 0.45 -12.88 19.21
C ALA A 160 1.27 -14.17 19.01
N GLY A 161 2.59 -14.05 19.10
CA GLY A 161 3.51 -15.19 18.90
C GLY A 161 3.71 -15.63 17.44
N LYS A 162 3.09 -14.96 16.47
CA LYS A 162 3.31 -15.19 15.04
C LYS A 162 4.27 -14.17 14.44
N VAL A 163 4.88 -14.54 13.32
CA VAL A 163 5.80 -13.72 12.52
C VAL A 163 5.39 -13.73 11.05
N ILE A 164 5.92 -12.78 10.29
CA ILE A 164 5.71 -12.69 8.84
C ILE A 164 6.88 -13.35 8.11
N ASP A 165 6.57 -14.26 7.21
CA ASP A 165 7.49 -14.84 6.24
C ASP A 165 7.22 -14.32 4.82
N HIS A 166 8.28 -14.19 4.02
CA HIS A 166 8.19 -13.75 2.63
C HIS A 166 8.18 -14.96 1.70
N ILE A 167 7.02 -15.29 1.15
CA ILE A 167 6.86 -16.41 0.20
C ILE A 167 7.73 -16.19 -1.04
N CYS A 168 7.85 -14.92 -1.48
CA CYS A 168 8.66 -14.51 -2.62
C CYS A 168 10.19 -14.50 -2.38
N ASN A 169 10.65 -14.79 -1.15
CA ASN A 169 12.05 -14.74 -0.73
C ASN A 169 12.77 -13.37 -0.91
N ASN A 170 12.02 -12.30 -1.21
CA ASN A 170 12.52 -10.93 -1.29
C ASN A 170 12.18 -10.16 0.00
N ARG A 171 13.18 -9.96 0.86
CA ARG A 171 13.02 -9.30 2.18
C ARG A 171 12.61 -7.83 2.13
N SER A 172 12.78 -7.18 0.97
CA SER A 172 12.36 -5.80 0.74
C SER A 172 10.91 -5.71 0.23
N CYS A 173 10.29 -6.83 -0.13
CA CYS A 173 8.91 -6.86 -0.61
C CYS A 173 7.93 -6.61 0.54
N VAL A 174 6.95 -5.74 0.32
CA VAL A 174 5.88 -5.47 1.28
C VAL A 174 4.49 -5.83 0.74
N ASN A 175 4.40 -6.49 -0.42
CA ASN A 175 3.12 -6.92 -0.98
C ASN A 175 2.48 -7.96 -0.04
N PRO A 176 1.27 -7.71 0.52
CA PRO A 176 0.60 -8.65 1.41
C PRO A 176 0.39 -10.05 0.82
N ARG A 177 0.21 -10.19 -0.50
CA ARG A 177 0.08 -11.51 -1.17
C ARG A 177 1.38 -12.32 -1.13
N HIS A 178 2.51 -11.65 -0.93
CA HIS A 178 3.82 -12.28 -0.80
C HIS A 178 4.23 -12.48 0.67
N LEU A 179 3.36 -12.14 1.61
CA LEU A 179 3.57 -12.27 3.04
C LEU A 179 2.64 -13.33 3.60
N GLN A 180 3.14 -14.14 4.53
CA GLN A 180 2.32 -15.10 5.27
C GLN A 180 2.60 -15.03 6.75
N VAL A 181 1.55 -15.18 7.55
CA VAL A 181 1.64 -15.29 9.01
C VAL A 181 1.98 -16.74 9.36
N VAL A 182 3.13 -16.94 9.97
CA VAL A 182 3.64 -18.25 10.37
C VAL A 182 4.08 -18.24 11.83
N THR A 183 4.20 -19.40 12.45
CA THR A 183 4.92 -19.56 13.72
C THR A 183 6.42 -19.34 13.51
N GLN A 184 7.13 -19.05 14.60
CA GLN A 184 8.58 -18.96 14.58
C GLN A 184 9.23 -20.27 14.08
N THR A 185 8.69 -21.42 14.49
CA THR A 185 9.18 -22.74 14.09
C THR A 185 9.01 -22.98 12.59
N GLU A 186 7.84 -22.65 12.04
CA GLU A 186 7.58 -22.73 10.59
C GLU A 186 8.49 -21.80 9.80
N ASN A 187 8.68 -20.56 10.27
CA ASN A 187 9.59 -19.60 9.61
C ASN A 187 11.03 -20.15 9.53
N LEU A 188 11.53 -20.75 10.61
CA LEU A 188 12.86 -21.38 10.62
C LEU A 188 12.95 -22.53 9.61
N MET A 189 11.95 -23.42 9.58
CA MET A 189 11.92 -24.54 8.63
C MET A 189 11.86 -24.08 7.16
N LEU A 190 11.02 -23.09 6.87
CA LEU A 190 10.89 -22.51 5.52
C LEU A 190 12.18 -21.82 5.08
N SER A 191 12.84 -21.10 6.00
CA SER A 191 14.12 -20.43 5.72
C SER A 191 15.22 -21.42 5.33
N TYR A 192 15.22 -22.62 5.93
CA TYR A 192 16.18 -23.68 5.60
C TYR A 192 15.91 -24.24 4.20
N ARG A 193 14.65 -24.55 3.88
CA ARG A 193 14.25 -25.09 2.57
C ARG A 193 14.53 -24.14 1.40
N ARG A 194 14.50 -22.82 1.62
CA ARG A 194 14.75 -21.81 0.57
C ARG A 194 16.23 -21.43 0.43
N ARG A 195 17.11 -21.91 1.33
CA ARG A 195 18.56 -21.69 1.31
C ARG A 195 19.35 -22.93 0.88
N ALA A 196 18.72 -24.10 0.89
CA ALA A 196 19.24 -25.35 0.36
C ALA A 196 19.05 -25.41 -1.17
#